data_AF-A0A858R692-F1
#
_entry.id   AF-A0A858R692-F1
#
_cell.length_a   1.000
_cell.length_b   1.000
_cell.length_c   1.000
_cell.angle_alpha   90.00
_cell.angle_beta   90.00
_cell.angle_gamma   90.00
#
_symmetry.space_group_name_H-M   'P 1'
#
loop_
_entity.id
_entity.type
_entity.pdbx_description
1 polymer ?
#
loop_
_entity_poly.entity_id
_entity_poly.type
_entity_poly.pdbx_seq_one_letter_code
_entity_poly.pdbx_strand_id
1 'polypeptide(L)'
;MTDSLTIALAQVNPTVGALPANGELIRRARAEAAARGADLVVFPELSVCGYPPEDLVLKPFFMDRVEALVQALAAETADGGPGLLVGAPWRVDGKRHNAALLLDGGAVAAVRVKHDLPNYGPFDEKRVFSPGPLPGPVNFRGVRLGVMVCEDMWTPDVAETLAETGAEILVVPNGSPFERNKADTRLNLAVARVTETGLPLVYLNQVGGQDELVFDGASFVLNADRSVAAQLPAFREHVAITHWQRAGDGWVASSSEFTPPPGDEEATYQAMVLGLRDYVEKNRFAGVILGMSGGVDSAISATVAVDALGADRVHCVMMPSPYTSRESLEDAAECAELIGARIDSIAIEPAMKAYESMLAPFFAGRDPDITEENLQSRARGMTLMALSNKFGAMVLSTGNKSEMSVGYATLYGDMCGGYSVLKDVYKTMVYRLCRWRNDNLPTGARGPAGRVIPERILTKAPTAELKPNQTDQDTLPPYDELDDILECLVENDLSIAEIVARGHGRETVERVWRMLDRAEYKRRQAPPGVKVTRRSFGKDRRYPITSGFLSLAKEG
;
A
#
# COMPACT_ATOMS: atom_id res chain seq x y z
N MET A 1 37.91 -16.93 16.32
CA MET A 1 36.53 -16.47 16.57
C MET A 1 36.29 -15.32 15.59
N THR A 2 35.10 -15.19 15.03
CA THR A 2 34.82 -14.11 14.07
C THR A 2 34.53 -12.83 14.85
N ASP A 3 35.36 -11.82 14.65
CA ASP A 3 35.32 -10.54 15.40
C ASP A 3 34.86 -9.36 14.54
N SER A 4 34.65 -9.58 13.24
CA SER A 4 34.08 -8.63 12.29
C SER A 4 33.12 -9.34 11.34
N LEU A 5 32.02 -8.68 10.98
CA LEU A 5 31.03 -9.18 10.04
C LEU A 5 30.49 -8.01 9.20
N THR A 6 30.41 -8.18 7.88
CA THR A 6 29.77 -7.19 6.99
C THR A 6 28.46 -7.73 6.49
N ILE A 7 27.36 -7.05 6.82
CA ILE A 7 26.00 -7.46 6.44
C ILE A 7 25.45 -6.47 5.42
N ALA A 8 25.05 -6.98 4.27
CA ALA A 8 24.28 -6.26 3.27
C ALA A 8 22.78 -6.42 3.55
N LEU A 9 22.05 -5.30 3.59
CA LEU A 9 20.60 -5.25 3.75
C LEU A 9 19.98 -4.97 2.38
N ALA A 10 19.39 -6.00 1.77
CA ALA A 10 18.77 -5.87 0.46
C ALA A 10 17.29 -5.49 0.60
N GLN A 11 17.01 -4.19 0.67
CA GLN A 11 15.64 -3.66 0.61
C GLN A 11 15.17 -3.72 -0.84
N VAL A 12 14.41 -4.74 -1.20
CA VAL A 12 14.09 -5.08 -2.60
C VAL A 12 12.58 -5.18 -2.86
N ASN A 13 12.21 -5.12 -4.14
CA ASN A 13 10.83 -5.17 -4.62
C ASN A 13 10.50 -6.48 -5.36
N PRO A 14 10.29 -7.60 -4.62
CA PRO A 14 9.90 -8.86 -5.23
C PRO A 14 8.47 -8.79 -5.78
N THR A 15 8.20 -9.55 -6.82
CA THR A 15 6.86 -9.66 -7.43
C THR A 15 6.25 -11.00 -7.08
N VAL A 16 5.01 -11.00 -6.56
CA VAL A 16 4.34 -12.24 -6.13
C VAL A 16 4.26 -13.25 -7.27
N GLY A 17 4.79 -14.45 -7.02
CA GLY A 17 4.78 -15.58 -7.95
C GLY A 17 5.79 -15.51 -9.10
N ALA A 18 6.50 -14.39 -9.29
CA ALA A 18 7.47 -14.20 -10.37
C ALA A 18 8.85 -14.83 -10.06
N LEU A 19 8.88 -16.13 -9.74
CA LEU A 19 10.07 -16.82 -9.20
C LEU A 19 11.36 -16.57 -10.00
N PRO A 20 11.39 -16.64 -11.36
CA PRO A 20 12.61 -16.36 -12.11
C PRO A 20 13.11 -14.92 -11.91
N ALA A 21 12.20 -13.94 -11.91
CA ALA A 21 12.54 -12.53 -11.74
C ALA A 21 13.02 -12.24 -10.31
N ASN A 22 12.37 -12.82 -9.29
CA ASN A 22 12.79 -12.70 -7.90
C ASN A 22 14.14 -13.39 -7.65
N GLY A 23 14.40 -14.53 -8.31
CA GLY A 23 15.71 -15.18 -8.28
C GLY A 23 16.81 -14.29 -8.85
N GLU A 24 16.55 -13.62 -9.98
CA GLU A 24 17.49 -12.66 -10.58
C GLU A 24 17.69 -11.41 -9.71
N LEU A 25 16.62 -10.91 -9.08
CA LEU A 25 16.68 -9.83 -8.09
C LEU A 25 17.62 -10.18 -6.93
N ILE A 26 17.50 -11.39 -6.38
CA ILE A 26 18.37 -11.89 -5.31
C ILE A 26 19.82 -12.02 -5.79
N ARG A 27 20.06 -12.58 -6.98
CA ARG A 27 21.41 -12.70 -7.55
C ARG A 27 22.07 -11.34 -7.78
N ARG A 28 21.35 -10.37 -8.32
CA ARG A 28 21.85 -9.02 -8.54
C ARG A 28 22.24 -8.35 -7.23
N ALA A 29 21.39 -8.42 -6.21
CA ALA A 29 21.69 -7.87 -4.89
C ALA A 29 22.88 -8.60 -4.23
N ARG A 30 23.00 -9.93 -4.40
CA ARG A 30 24.16 -10.70 -3.94
C ARG A 30 25.45 -10.24 -4.62
N ALA A 31 25.42 -10.07 -5.94
CA ALA A 31 26.58 -9.64 -6.71
C ALA A 31 27.03 -8.21 -6.33
N GLU A 32 26.08 -7.28 -6.17
CA GLU A 32 26.35 -5.92 -5.69
C GLU A 32 26.98 -5.94 -4.29
N ALA A 33 26.41 -6.72 -3.36
CA ALA A 33 26.92 -6.87 -2.01
C ALA A 33 28.32 -7.49 -1.97
N ALA A 34 28.58 -8.52 -2.80
CA ALA A 34 29.89 -9.14 -2.93
C ALA A 34 30.95 -8.14 -3.41
N ALA A 35 30.62 -7.30 -4.40
CA ALA A 35 31.51 -6.25 -4.89
C ALA A 35 31.84 -5.19 -3.81
N ARG A 36 31.00 -5.08 -2.79
CA ARG A 36 31.17 -4.16 -1.64
C ARG A 36 31.71 -4.88 -0.40
N GLY A 37 32.17 -6.12 -0.53
CA GLY A 37 32.83 -6.88 0.55
C GLY A 37 31.88 -7.40 1.63
N ALA A 38 30.61 -7.64 1.32
CA ALA A 38 29.68 -8.25 2.26
C ALA A 38 30.02 -9.73 2.52
N ASP A 39 29.80 -10.17 3.75
CA ASP A 39 29.86 -11.58 4.17
C ASP A 39 28.49 -12.25 4.08
N LEU A 40 27.43 -11.50 4.41
CA LEU A 40 26.03 -11.97 4.41
C LEU A 40 25.15 -10.95 3.70
N VAL A 41 24.19 -11.42 2.91
CA VAL A 41 23.10 -10.58 2.38
C VAL A 41 21.78 -11.04 2.98
N VAL A 42 21.08 -10.13 3.64
CA VAL A 42 19.75 -10.37 4.22
C VAL A 42 18.70 -9.84 3.26
N PHE A 43 17.63 -10.61 3.05
CA PHE A 43 16.48 -10.26 2.23
C PHE A 43 15.19 -10.23 3.03
N PRO A 44 14.14 -9.53 2.55
CA PRO A 44 12.84 -9.45 3.21
C PRO A 44 12.12 -10.81 3.35
N GLU A 45 11.08 -10.79 4.17
CA GLU A 45 10.15 -11.91 4.34
C GLU A 45 9.55 -12.36 2.99
N LEU A 46 9.52 -13.68 2.77
CA LEU A 46 9.04 -14.32 1.53
C LEU A 46 9.61 -13.76 0.21
N SER A 47 10.75 -13.07 0.24
CA SER A 47 11.40 -12.43 -0.93
C SER A 47 11.60 -13.33 -2.14
N VAL A 48 11.78 -14.65 -1.96
CA VAL A 48 11.90 -15.61 -3.09
C VAL A 48 10.62 -15.65 -3.92
N CYS A 49 9.44 -15.58 -3.27
CA CYS A 49 8.16 -15.67 -3.96
C CYS A 49 7.37 -14.36 -3.99
N GLY A 50 7.80 -13.33 -3.28
CA GLY A 50 7.05 -12.10 -3.02
C GLY A 50 5.99 -12.27 -1.93
N TYR A 51 5.59 -11.15 -1.34
CA TYR A 51 4.63 -11.09 -0.23
C TYR A 51 3.48 -10.10 -0.50
N PRO A 52 2.22 -10.41 -0.12
CA PRO A 52 1.73 -11.70 0.36
C PRO A 52 1.37 -12.66 -0.81
N PRO A 53 1.73 -13.96 -0.76
CA PRO A 53 1.40 -14.92 -1.82
C PRO A 53 -0.02 -15.50 -1.76
N GLU A 54 -0.76 -15.25 -0.67
CA GLU A 54 -2.12 -15.78 -0.44
C GLU A 54 -2.23 -17.30 -0.69
N ASP A 55 -3.31 -17.75 -1.33
CA ASP A 55 -3.59 -19.15 -1.60
C ASP A 55 -2.60 -19.82 -2.58
N LEU A 56 -1.66 -19.09 -3.21
CA LEU A 56 -0.62 -19.70 -4.05
C LEU A 56 0.20 -20.73 -3.28
N VAL A 57 0.46 -20.47 -2.00
CA VAL A 57 1.20 -21.36 -1.09
C VAL A 57 0.49 -22.71 -0.89
N LEU A 58 -0.83 -22.77 -1.10
CA LEU A 58 -1.59 -24.01 -1.01
C LEU A 58 -1.39 -24.93 -2.22
N LYS A 59 -0.83 -24.43 -3.33
CA LYS A 59 -0.58 -25.21 -4.56
C LYS A 59 0.74 -25.98 -4.42
N PRO A 60 0.74 -27.33 -4.41
CA PRO A 60 1.97 -28.11 -4.24
C PRO A 60 3.05 -27.78 -5.28
N PHE A 61 2.66 -27.66 -6.56
CA PHE A 61 3.59 -27.29 -7.63
C PHE A 61 4.26 -25.92 -7.41
N PHE A 62 3.56 -24.95 -6.80
CA PHE A 62 4.17 -23.67 -6.48
C PHE A 62 5.27 -23.83 -5.42
N MET A 63 4.98 -24.59 -4.37
CA MET A 63 5.95 -24.93 -3.32
C MET A 63 7.17 -25.67 -3.90
N ASP A 64 6.95 -26.66 -4.77
CA ASP A 64 8.04 -27.40 -5.42
C ASP A 64 8.98 -26.47 -6.22
N ARG A 65 8.41 -25.46 -6.90
CA ARG A 65 9.18 -24.48 -7.69
C ARG A 65 9.91 -23.46 -6.82
N VAL A 66 9.34 -23.04 -5.70
CA VAL A 66 10.02 -22.19 -4.70
C VAL A 66 11.21 -22.93 -4.10
N GLU A 67 11.01 -24.18 -3.65
CA GLU A 67 12.06 -24.99 -3.05
C GLU A 67 13.20 -25.26 -4.04
N ALA A 68 12.88 -25.56 -5.31
CA ALA A 68 13.89 -25.72 -6.35
C ALA A 68 14.72 -24.44 -6.58
N LEU A 69 14.08 -23.25 -6.55
CA LEU A 69 14.81 -21.99 -6.68
C LEU A 69 15.72 -21.73 -5.48
N VAL A 70 15.25 -21.99 -4.26
CA VAL A 70 16.08 -21.84 -3.04
C VAL A 70 17.29 -22.78 -3.10
N GLN A 71 17.11 -24.04 -3.51
CA GLN A 71 18.22 -24.98 -3.64
C GLN A 71 19.23 -24.53 -4.70
N ALA A 72 18.77 -23.94 -5.81
CA ALA A 72 19.66 -23.35 -6.82
C ALA A 72 20.46 -22.16 -6.24
N LEU A 73 19.78 -21.23 -5.56
CA LEU A 73 20.44 -20.10 -4.88
C LEU A 73 21.44 -20.58 -3.81
N ALA A 74 21.12 -21.67 -3.10
CA ALA A 74 22.01 -22.26 -2.11
C ALA A 74 23.29 -22.78 -2.77
N ALA A 75 23.18 -23.54 -3.87
CA ALA A 75 24.33 -24.06 -4.61
C ALA A 75 25.25 -22.93 -5.12
N GLU A 76 24.68 -21.79 -5.52
CA GLU A 76 25.45 -20.61 -5.96
C GLU A 76 26.33 -20.01 -4.84
N THR A 77 26.05 -20.27 -3.56
CA THR A 77 26.90 -19.81 -2.44
C THR A 77 28.18 -20.63 -2.23
N ALA A 78 28.40 -21.69 -3.02
CA ALA A 78 29.63 -22.51 -2.95
C ALA A 78 30.88 -21.80 -3.50
N ASP A 79 30.71 -20.64 -4.15
CA ASP A 79 31.79 -19.83 -4.73
C ASP A 79 32.67 -19.11 -3.69
N GLY A 80 32.37 -19.25 -2.40
CA GLY A 80 33.08 -18.58 -1.30
C GLY A 80 32.71 -17.11 -1.09
N GLY A 81 31.74 -16.59 -1.87
CA GLY A 81 31.19 -15.25 -1.72
C GLY A 81 30.26 -15.12 -0.50
N PRO A 82 29.43 -14.06 -0.48
CA PRO A 82 28.51 -13.85 0.62
C PRO A 82 27.46 -14.95 0.72
N GLY A 83 27.13 -15.33 1.95
CA GLY A 83 25.95 -16.13 2.26
C GLY A 83 24.66 -15.32 2.05
N LEU A 84 23.53 -16.00 2.06
CA LEU A 84 22.21 -15.39 1.88
C LEU A 84 21.29 -15.76 3.04
N LEU A 85 20.57 -14.79 3.59
CA LEU A 85 19.40 -15.05 4.44
C LEU A 85 18.15 -14.62 3.66
N VAL A 86 17.43 -15.59 3.10
CA VAL A 86 16.28 -15.35 2.22
C VAL A 86 14.97 -15.79 2.86
N GLY A 87 13.89 -15.07 2.57
CA GLY A 87 12.54 -15.44 2.98
C GLY A 87 11.85 -16.29 1.91
N ALA A 88 11.23 -17.41 2.29
CA ALA A 88 10.44 -18.26 1.39
C ALA A 88 9.39 -19.09 2.13
N PRO A 89 8.27 -19.48 1.48
CA PRO A 89 7.42 -20.52 2.02
C PRO A 89 8.17 -21.85 1.95
N TRP A 90 8.21 -22.59 3.05
CA TRP A 90 9.03 -23.80 3.17
C TRP A 90 8.27 -24.96 3.80
N ARG A 91 8.53 -26.19 3.35
CA ARG A 91 7.94 -27.40 3.94
C ARG A 91 8.85 -28.02 5.01
N VAL A 92 8.31 -28.23 6.20
CA VAL A 92 8.95 -28.97 7.31
C VAL A 92 7.93 -29.96 7.84
N ASP A 93 8.31 -31.24 7.93
CA ASP A 93 7.45 -32.32 8.45
C ASP A 93 6.03 -32.35 7.85
N GLY A 94 5.94 -32.11 6.53
CA GLY A 94 4.68 -32.10 5.79
C GLY A 94 3.80 -30.85 6.00
N LYS A 95 4.23 -29.89 6.82
CA LYS A 95 3.57 -28.60 7.05
C LYS A 95 4.27 -27.49 6.25
N ARG A 96 3.52 -26.43 5.93
CA ARG A 96 4.01 -25.24 5.24
C ARG A 96 4.26 -24.15 6.28
N HIS A 97 5.39 -23.49 6.18
CA HIS A 97 5.80 -22.42 7.08
C HIS A 97 6.25 -21.20 6.28
N ASN A 98 6.07 -20.03 6.88
CA ASN A 98 6.78 -18.83 6.47
C ASN A 98 8.18 -18.91 7.09
N ALA A 99 9.24 -18.91 6.28
CA ALA A 99 10.58 -19.22 6.75
C ALA A 99 11.65 -18.24 6.27
N ALA A 100 12.64 -18.00 7.12
CA ALA A 100 13.94 -17.45 6.78
C ALA A 100 14.97 -18.60 6.65
N LEU A 101 15.68 -18.63 5.53
CA LEU A 101 16.58 -19.72 5.14
C LEU A 101 17.99 -19.16 4.99
N LEU A 102 18.92 -19.66 5.79
CA LEU A 102 20.34 -19.33 5.69
C LEU A 102 20.97 -20.25 4.64
N LEU A 103 21.47 -19.66 3.56
CA LEU A 103 22.15 -20.33 2.47
C LEU A 103 23.64 -19.97 2.54
N ASP A 104 24.51 -20.96 2.75
CA ASP A 104 25.96 -20.76 2.80
C ASP A 104 26.68 -22.05 2.39
N GLY A 105 27.86 -21.90 1.78
CA GLY A 105 28.72 -23.02 1.41
C GLY A 105 28.08 -24.05 0.46
N GLY A 106 27.11 -23.64 -0.37
CA GLY A 106 26.45 -24.52 -1.32
C GLY A 106 25.20 -25.23 -0.79
N ALA A 107 24.75 -24.93 0.43
CA ALA A 107 23.63 -25.64 1.07
C ALA A 107 22.68 -24.69 1.82
N VAL A 108 21.46 -25.18 2.10
CA VAL A 108 20.57 -24.58 3.09
C VAL A 108 21.13 -24.92 4.49
N ALA A 109 21.98 -24.05 5.01
CA ALA A 109 22.71 -24.25 6.26
C ALA A 109 21.82 -24.19 7.51
N ALA A 110 20.75 -23.39 7.48
CA ALA A 110 19.76 -23.36 8.55
C ALA A 110 18.37 -22.93 8.05
N VAL A 111 17.34 -23.38 8.76
CA VAL A 111 15.94 -23.01 8.53
C VAL A 111 15.38 -22.41 9.81
N ARG A 112 14.71 -21.27 9.71
CA ARG A 112 13.96 -20.63 10.80
C ARG A 112 12.55 -20.36 10.32
N VAL A 113 11.57 -20.90 11.03
CA VAL A 113 10.15 -20.79 10.69
C VAL A 113 9.49 -19.79 11.64
N LYS A 114 8.66 -18.90 11.09
CA LYS A 114 7.93 -17.85 11.82
C LYS A 114 7.07 -18.46 12.93
N HIS A 115 7.17 -17.92 14.14
CA HIS A 115 6.44 -18.39 15.30
C HIS A 115 5.05 -17.74 15.37
N ASP A 116 5.03 -16.41 15.35
CA ASP A 116 3.81 -15.62 15.45
C ASP A 116 3.22 -15.37 14.06
N LEU A 117 2.05 -15.97 13.79
CA LEU A 117 1.35 -15.81 12.51
C LEU A 117 0.24 -14.75 12.64
N PRO A 118 0.37 -13.57 12.00
CA PRO A 118 -0.67 -12.56 12.04
C PRO A 118 -1.92 -13.04 11.32
N ASN A 119 -3.07 -12.82 11.95
CA ASN A 119 -4.39 -13.19 11.41
C ASN A 119 -5.44 -12.10 11.72
N TYR A 120 -5.00 -10.85 11.57
CA TYR A 120 -5.76 -9.62 11.79
C TYR A 120 -5.38 -8.60 10.71
N GLY A 121 -6.20 -7.56 10.55
CA GLY A 121 -5.98 -6.54 9.53
C GLY A 121 -5.96 -7.14 8.11
N PRO A 122 -4.90 -6.91 7.31
CA PRO A 122 -4.81 -7.46 5.95
C PRO A 122 -4.29 -8.91 5.91
N PHE A 123 -3.90 -9.49 7.05
CA PHE A 123 -3.22 -10.78 7.13
C PHE A 123 -4.16 -11.92 7.50
N ASP A 124 -4.01 -13.05 6.81
CA ASP A 124 -4.68 -14.32 7.10
C ASP A 124 -3.64 -15.48 7.13
N GLU A 125 -2.47 -15.29 7.75
CA GLU A 125 -1.35 -16.26 7.65
C GLU A 125 -1.69 -17.63 8.23
N LYS A 126 -2.54 -17.70 9.27
CA LYS A 126 -2.98 -18.98 9.86
C LYS A 126 -3.82 -19.83 8.90
N ARG A 127 -4.31 -19.24 7.80
CA ARG A 127 -4.97 -19.99 6.71
C ARG A 127 -3.99 -20.85 5.93
N VAL A 128 -2.78 -20.35 5.67
CA VAL A 128 -1.85 -20.93 4.70
C VAL A 128 -0.59 -21.52 5.33
N PHE A 129 -0.21 -21.06 6.52
CA PHE A 129 0.99 -21.48 7.26
C PHE A 129 0.66 -22.12 8.62
N SER A 130 1.57 -22.96 9.09
CA SER A 130 1.63 -23.45 10.47
C SER A 130 2.68 -22.67 11.26
N PRO A 131 2.45 -22.37 12.55
CA PRO A 131 3.44 -21.68 13.37
C PRO A 131 4.64 -22.59 13.64
N GLY A 132 5.82 -21.99 13.76
CA GLY A 132 7.05 -22.62 14.22
C GLY A 132 7.14 -22.74 15.74
N PRO A 133 8.08 -23.53 16.29
CA PRO A 133 8.45 -23.45 17.71
C PRO A 133 9.23 -22.16 18.00
N LEU A 134 9.43 -21.83 19.28
CA LEU A 134 10.37 -20.78 19.67
C LEU A 134 11.79 -21.16 19.18
N PRO A 135 12.51 -20.26 18.48
CA PRO A 135 13.77 -20.58 17.83
C PRO A 135 14.99 -20.35 18.74
N GLY A 136 16.06 -21.13 18.50
CA GLY A 136 17.42 -20.75 18.91
C GLY A 136 18.17 -20.03 17.77
N PRO A 137 19.35 -19.43 18.02
CA PRO A 137 20.11 -18.71 16.98
C PRO A 137 20.61 -19.64 15.86
N VAL A 138 20.82 -19.09 14.66
CA VAL A 138 21.53 -19.76 13.56
C VAL A 138 23.01 -19.40 13.61
N ASN A 139 23.89 -20.36 13.34
CA ASN A 139 25.32 -20.06 13.21
C ASN A 139 25.62 -19.63 11.77
N PHE A 140 26.16 -18.43 11.60
CA PHE A 140 26.73 -17.98 10.34
C PHE A 140 28.21 -17.70 10.55
N ARG A 141 29.07 -18.60 10.02
CA ARG A 141 30.54 -18.48 10.06
C ARG A 141 31.09 -18.07 11.43
N GLY A 142 30.57 -18.67 12.50
CA GLY A 142 31.01 -18.44 13.88
C GLY A 142 30.27 -17.32 14.64
N VAL A 143 29.30 -16.64 14.02
CA VAL A 143 28.43 -15.64 14.67
C VAL A 143 27.02 -16.22 14.86
N ARG A 144 26.44 -16.08 16.05
CA ARG A 144 25.10 -16.57 16.38
C ARG A 144 24.04 -15.51 16.09
N LEU A 145 23.35 -15.63 14.96
CA LEU A 145 22.29 -14.70 14.55
C LEU A 145 20.95 -15.17 15.11
N GLY A 146 20.28 -14.31 15.88
CA GLY A 146 18.89 -14.52 16.28
C GLY A 146 17.94 -14.06 15.19
N VAL A 147 17.36 -14.99 14.44
CA VAL A 147 16.50 -14.66 13.30
C VAL A 147 15.03 -14.74 13.73
N MET A 148 14.35 -13.60 13.61
CA MET A 148 12.90 -13.44 13.79
C MET A 148 12.27 -13.14 12.43
N VAL A 149 11.02 -13.51 12.18
CA VAL A 149 10.31 -13.15 10.93
C VAL A 149 9.13 -12.24 11.25
N CYS A 150 9.24 -10.97 10.87
CA CYS A 150 8.22 -9.93 11.01
C CYS A 150 7.48 -9.90 12.35
N GLU A 151 6.30 -10.53 12.42
CA GLU A 151 5.41 -10.55 13.59
C GLU A 151 6.10 -11.11 14.85
N ASP A 152 7.09 -11.98 14.69
CA ASP A 152 7.92 -12.49 15.80
C ASP A 152 8.56 -11.36 16.63
N MET A 153 8.78 -10.18 16.06
CA MET A 153 9.32 -9.00 16.77
C MET A 153 8.26 -8.25 17.60
N TRP A 154 6.96 -8.48 17.33
CA TRP A 154 5.87 -7.72 17.96
C TRP A 154 5.65 -8.13 19.41
N THR A 155 6.00 -9.36 19.76
CA THR A 155 5.95 -9.94 21.11
C THR A 155 7.38 -10.13 21.67
N PRO A 156 7.57 -10.25 22.99
CA PRO A 156 8.90 -10.47 23.56
C PRO A 156 9.38 -11.92 23.45
N ASP A 157 8.48 -12.91 23.42
CA ASP A 157 8.78 -14.34 23.61
C ASP A 157 9.91 -14.88 22.70
N VAL A 158 9.88 -14.53 21.41
CA VAL A 158 10.88 -14.99 20.44
C VAL A 158 12.24 -14.32 20.69
N ALA A 159 12.24 -13.02 20.96
CA ALA A 159 13.47 -12.25 21.21
C ALA A 159 14.15 -12.68 22.52
N GLU A 160 13.38 -12.87 23.58
CA GLU A 160 13.86 -13.39 24.87
C GLU A 160 14.48 -14.79 24.70
N THR A 161 13.77 -15.70 24.04
CA THR A 161 14.30 -17.06 23.79
C THR A 161 15.61 -17.03 23.01
N LEU A 162 15.69 -16.20 21.97
CA LEU A 162 16.92 -16.04 21.17
C LEU A 162 18.09 -15.53 22.03
N ALA A 163 17.85 -14.53 22.88
CA ALA A 163 18.86 -13.98 23.78
C ALA A 163 19.34 -15.03 24.80
N GLU A 164 18.42 -15.71 25.48
CA GLU A 164 18.72 -16.73 26.48
C GLU A 164 19.44 -17.95 25.90
N THR A 165 19.20 -18.26 24.62
CA THR A 165 19.88 -19.34 23.89
C THR A 165 21.16 -18.87 23.18
N GLY A 166 21.59 -17.64 23.44
CA GLY A 166 22.91 -17.12 23.08
C GLY A 166 23.00 -16.46 21.70
N ALA A 167 21.93 -15.86 21.18
CA ALA A 167 22.03 -14.95 20.05
C ALA A 167 22.96 -13.77 20.36
N GLU A 168 23.61 -13.25 19.34
CA GLU A 168 24.56 -12.13 19.43
C GLU A 168 24.07 -10.89 18.67
N ILE A 169 23.29 -11.09 17.60
CA ILE A 169 22.68 -10.05 16.76
C ILE A 169 21.28 -10.52 16.39
N LEU A 170 20.27 -9.67 16.56
CA LEU A 170 18.91 -9.94 16.10
C LEU A 170 18.74 -9.50 14.65
N VAL A 171 18.16 -10.35 13.80
CA VAL A 171 17.91 -10.06 12.39
C VAL A 171 16.45 -10.35 12.07
N VAL A 172 15.75 -9.33 11.58
CA VAL A 172 14.30 -9.39 11.32
C VAL A 172 14.03 -9.08 9.85
N PRO A 173 13.84 -10.09 8.99
CA PRO A 173 13.19 -9.93 7.69
C PRO A 173 11.70 -9.63 7.87
N ASN A 174 11.20 -8.61 7.17
CA ASN A 174 9.82 -8.15 7.26
C ASN A 174 9.17 -8.01 5.89
N GLY A 175 7.88 -8.31 5.82
CA GLY A 175 6.92 -7.85 4.84
C GLY A 175 5.89 -6.96 5.53
N SER A 176 6.35 -5.85 6.12
CA SER A 176 5.51 -4.93 6.88
C SER A 176 4.93 -3.87 5.94
N PRO A 177 3.61 -3.86 5.68
CA PRO A 177 2.98 -2.88 4.81
C PRO A 177 2.97 -1.49 5.48
N PHE A 178 2.96 -0.48 4.64
CA PHE A 178 2.82 0.92 4.99
C PHE A 178 1.45 1.19 5.60
N GLU A 179 1.46 1.95 6.69
CA GLU A 179 0.31 2.63 7.25
C GLU A 179 0.82 3.97 7.80
N ARG A 180 0.00 5.02 7.77
CA ARG A 180 0.33 6.27 8.47
C ARG A 180 0.74 5.96 9.92
N ASN A 181 1.83 6.55 10.39
CA ASN A 181 2.44 6.33 11.73
C ASN A 181 3.03 4.92 11.99
N LYS A 182 3.13 4.03 11.00
CA LYS A 182 3.71 2.69 11.20
C LYS A 182 5.21 2.72 11.49
N ALA A 183 5.93 3.71 10.96
CA ALA A 183 7.37 3.87 11.19
C ALA A 183 7.70 3.98 12.68
N ASP A 184 6.99 4.85 13.41
CA ASP A 184 7.17 5.01 14.87
C ASP A 184 6.82 3.73 15.62
N THR A 185 5.77 3.03 15.19
CA THR A 185 5.37 1.74 15.78
C THR A 185 6.48 0.71 15.65
N ARG A 186 7.08 0.57 14.46
CA ARG A 186 8.18 -0.37 14.20
C ARG A 186 9.42 -0.03 15.02
N LEU A 187 9.78 1.25 15.09
CA LEU A 187 10.93 1.70 15.88
C LEU A 187 10.72 1.45 17.38
N ASN A 188 9.54 1.77 17.93
CA ASN A 188 9.22 1.53 19.33
C ASN A 188 9.29 0.03 19.70
N LEU A 189 8.75 -0.84 18.84
CA LEU A 189 8.85 -2.29 19.03
C LEU A 189 10.32 -2.77 18.99
N ALA A 190 11.10 -2.30 18.02
CA ALA A 190 12.50 -2.66 17.91
C ALA A 190 13.31 -2.18 19.14
N VAL A 191 13.08 -0.96 19.62
CA VAL A 191 13.69 -0.42 20.84
C VAL A 191 13.32 -1.26 22.06
N ALA A 192 12.07 -1.72 22.16
CA ALA A 192 11.64 -2.63 23.23
C ALA A 192 12.43 -3.95 23.18
N ARG A 193 12.51 -4.61 22.02
CA ARG A 193 13.29 -5.86 21.84
C ARG A 193 14.77 -5.69 22.16
N VAL A 194 15.40 -4.59 21.72
CA VAL A 194 16.79 -4.27 22.06
C VAL A 194 16.95 -4.06 23.58
N THR A 195 16.00 -3.39 24.22
CA THR A 195 16.05 -3.14 25.68
C THR A 195 15.90 -4.43 26.48
N GLU A 196 15.00 -5.32 26.08
CA GLU A 196 14.73 -6.60 26.74
C GLU A 196 15.92 -7.57 26.61
N THR A 197 16.55 -7.60 25.44
CA THR A 197 17.60 -8.59 25.11
C THR A 197 19.02 -8.08 25.33
N GLY A 198 19.25 -6.77 25.30
CA GLY A 198 20.59 -6.16 25.25
C GLY A 198 21.33 -6.42 23.94
N LEU A 199 20.65 -6.95 22.90
CA LEU A 199 21.25 -7.29 21.61
C LEU A 199 20.97 -6.20 20.57
N PRO A 200 21.92 -5.90 19.66
CA PRO A 200 21.64 -5.04 18.52
C PRO A 200 20.68 -5.74 17.55
N LEU A 201 19.93 -4.95 16.77
CA LEU A 201 18.83 -5.42 15.92
C LEU A 201 18.90 -4.83 14.51
N VAL A 202 18.76 -5.71 13.52
CA VAL A 202 18.54 -5.37 12.11
C VAL A 202 17.05 -5.53 11.79
N TYR A 203 16.41 -4.45 11.36
CA TYR A 203 15.07 -4.45 10.80
C TYR A 203 15.15 -4.24 9.29
N LEU A 204 14.94 -5.30 8.50
CA LEU A 204 14.91 -5.23 7.04
C LEU A 204 13.48 -5.44 6.54
N ASN A 205 12.97 -4.48 5.77
CA ASN A 205 11.61 -4.55 5.23
C ASN A 205 11.61 -4.61 3.70
N GLN A 206 10.58 -5.24 3.15
CA GLN A 206 10.27 -5.20 1.72
C GLN A 206 9.93 -3.77 1.29
N VAL A 207 10.11 -3.46 0.00
CA VAL A 207 9.57 -2.26 -0.63
C VAL A 207 8.75 -2.63 -1.87
N GLY A 208 7.75 -1.83 -2.24
CA GLY A 208 6.97 -2.02 -3.47
C GLY A 208 5.46 -2.17 -3.23
N GLY A 209 4.67 -2.02 -4.29
CA GLY A 209 3.22 -2.28 -4.29
C GLY A 209 2.89 -3.73 -4.61
N GLN A 210 1.93 -4.31 -3.89
CA GLN A 210 1.31 -5.60 -4.18
C GLN A 210 -0.18 -5.49 -3.95
N ASP A 211 -0.95 -5.50 -5.04
CA ASP A 211 -2.40 -5.26 -5.04
C ASP A 211 -2.76 -4.00 -4.26
N GLU A 212 -3.40 -4.12 -3.10
CA GLU A 212 -3.81 -2.98 -2.26
C GLU A 212 -2.73 -2.52 -1.28
N LEU A 213 -1.73 -3.36 -1.02
CA LEU A 213 -0.67 -3.07 -0.05
C LEU A 213 0.50 -2.38 -0.73
N VAL A 214 1.12 -1.46 0.00
CA VAL A 214 2.43 -0.92 -0.33
C VAL A 214 3.36 -1.22 0.82
N PHE A 215 4.56 -1.70 0.53
CA PHE A 215 5.66 -1.84 1.46
C PHE A 215 6.59 -0.66 1.27
N ASP A 216 6.86 0.06 2.34
CA ASP A 216 7.61 1.32 2.33
C ASP A 216 9.13 1.10 2.49
N GLY A 217 9.59 -0.12 2.77
CA GLY A 217 10.99 -0.33 3.11
C GLY A 217 11.31 0.37 4.43
N ALA A 218 12.08 1.46 4.35
CA ALA A 218 12.54 2.25 5.49
C ALA A 218 13.25 1.40 6.56
N SER A 219 14.02 0.41 6.09
CA SER A 219 14.79 -0.50 6.94
C SER A 219 15.78 0.25 7.84
N PHE A 220 16.07 -0.28 9.02
CA PHE A 220 16.95 0.38 9.99
C PHE A 220 17.75 -0.61 10.83
N VAL A 221 18.80 -0.12 11.48
CA VAL A 221 19.63 -0.89 12.41
C VAL A 221 19.75 -0.15 13.73
N LEU A 222 19.52 -0.86 14.83
CA LEU A 222 19.74 -0.38 16.19
C LEU A 222 20.93 -1.10 16.82
N ASN A 223 21.81 -0.34 17.46
CA ASN A 223 22.82 -0.89 18.36
C ASN A 223 22.20 -1.28 19.71
N ALA A 224 22.94 -2.06 20.50
CA ALA A 224 22.52 -2.48 21.85
C ALA A 224 22.25 -1.30 22.80
N ASP A 225 22.88 -0.14 22.57
CA ASP A 225 22.61 1.09 23.32
C ASP A 225 21.37 1.87 22.85
N ARG A 226 20.69 1.36 21.82
CA ARG A 226 19.52 1.91 21.10
C ARG A 226 19.86 3.06 20.15
N SER A 227 21.14 3.35 19.89
CA SER A 227 21.51 4.28 18.82
C SER A 227 21.17 3.71 17.45
N VAL A 228 20.68 4.56 16.54
CA VAL A 228 20.40 4.18 15.15
C VAL A 228 21.71 4.15 14.37
N ALA A 229 22.14 2.95 13.96
CA ALA A 229 23.37 2.75 13.19
C ALA A 229 23.17 2.94 11.68
N ALA A 230 21.95 2.72 11.20
CA ALA A 230 21.57 2.92 9.80
C ALA A 230 20.06 3.20 9.67
N GLN A 231 19.69 4.03 8.69
CA GLN A 231 18.31 4.25 8.27
C GLN A 231 18.25 4.35 6.74
N LEU A 232 17.57 3.40 6.10
CA LEU A 232 17.43 3.31 4.65
C LEU A 232 16.28 4.19 4.14
N PRO A 233 16.32 4.62 2.86
CA PRO A 233 15.27 5.43 2.26
C PRO A 233 13.93 4.68 2.22
N ALA A 234 12.83 5.41 2.42
CA ALA A 234 11.49 4.89 2.20
C ALA A 234 11.13 4.85 0.71
N PHE A 235 10.24 3.92 0.33
CA PHE A 235 9.64 3.77 -1.00
C PHE A 235 10.63 3.55 -2.17
N ARG A 236 11.86 3.09 -1.87
CA ARG A 236 12.88 2.78 -2.88
C ARG A 236 13.60 1.48 -2.61
N GLU A 237 13.98 0.77 -3.67
CA GLU A 237 14.94 -0.33 -3.57
C GLU A 237 16.32 0.23 -3.21
N HIS A 238 17.02 -0.46 -2.30
CA HIS A 238 18.35 -0.07 -1.85
C HIS A 238 19.10 -1.26 -1.26
N VAL A 239 20.39 -1.40 -1.57
CA VAL A 239 21.28 -2.35 -0.91
C VAL A 239 22.22 -1.56 0.00
N ALA A 240 22.03 -1.65 1.31
CA ALA A 240 22.87 -0.97 2.29
C ALA A 240 23.96 -1.90 2.83
N ILE A 241 25.15 -1.37 3.11
CA ILE A 241 26.23 -2.10 3.78
C ILE A 241 26.35 -1.62 5.23
N THR A 242 26.41 -2.59 6.13
CA THR A 242 26.59 -2.35 7.56
C THR A 242 27.79 -3.16 8.04
N HIS A 243 28.67 -2.51 8.81
CA HIS A 243 29.88 -3.11 9.34
C HIS A 243 29.71 -3.36 10.83
N TRP A 244 29.96 -4.60 11.25
CA TRP A 244 29.78 -5.07 12.61
C TRP A 244 31.12 -5.47 13.19
N GLN A 245 31.41 -4.99 14.39
CA GLN A 245 32.62 -5.34 15.14
C GLN A 245 32.24 -5.83 16.54
N ARG A 246 32.93 -6.85 17.01
CA ARG A 246 32.80 -7.32 18.38
C ARG A 246 33.41 -6.28 19.34
N ALA A 247 32.64 -5.84 20.32
CA ALA A 247 33.08 -4.90 21.35
C ALA A 247 32.66 -5.42 22.73
N GLY A 248 33.65 -5.89 23.51
CA GLY A 248 33.36 -6.62 24.75
C GLY A 248 32.59 -7.91 24.47
N ASP A 249 31.49 -8.10 25.20
CA ASP A 249 30.62 -9.29 25.06
C ASP A 249 29.54 -9.13 23.96
N GLY A 250 29.48 -7.97 23.29
CA GLY A 250 28.45 -7.65 22.31
C GLY A 250 28.99 -7.25 20.93
N TRP A 251 28.08 -6.79 20.08
CA TRP A 251 28.36 -6.31 18.74
C TRP A 251 27.91 -4.86 18.55
N VAL A 252 28.68 -4.09 17.79
CA VAL A 252 28.36 -2.71 17.41
C VAL A 252 28.35 -2.59 15.89
N ALA A 253 27.27 -2.07 15.36
CA ALA A 253 27.10 -1.75 13.95
C ALA A 253 27.48 -0.30 13.64
N SER A 254 27.99 -0.10 12.44
CA SER A 254 28.27 1.21 11.85
C SER A 254 27.89 1.22 10.36
N SER A 255 27.40 2.36 9.88
CA SER A 255 27.08 2.59 8.48
C SER A 255 27.12 4.09 8.15
N SER A 256 27.26 4.43 6.87
CA SER A 256 27.07 5.79 6.35
C SER A 256 25.62 6.07 5.92
N GLU A 257 24.74 5.07 6.01
CA GLU A 257 23.37 5.13 5.49
C GLU A 257 22.43 5.79 6.50
N PHE A 258 21.99 7.01 6.22
CA PHE A 258 20.99 7.69 7.04
C PHE A 258 20.08 8.57 6.18
N THR A 259 18.84 8.13 5.97
CA THR A 259 17.77 8.92 5.34
C THR A 259 16.61 9.05 6.31
N PRO A 260 16.26 10.25 6.80
CA PRO A 260 15.16 10.38 7.75
C PRO A 260 13.83 9.89 7.14
N PRO A 261 12.94 9.30 7.95
CA PRO A 261 11.59 8.96 7.48
C PRO A 261 10.86 10.19 6.91
N PRO A 262 10.09 10.04 5.82
CA PRO A 262 9.31 11.15 5.26
C PRO A 262 8.16 11.55 6.19
N GLY A 263 7.71 12.80 6.07
CA GLY A 263 6.49 13.27 6.74
C GLY A 263 5.22 12.67 6.15
N ASP A 264 4.08 12.85 6.82
CA ASP A 264 2.80 12.20 6.48
C ASP A 264 2.35 12.40 5.03
N GLU A 265 2.37 13.64 4.53
CA GLU A 265 1.97 13.94 3.15
C GLU A 265 2.90 13.27 2.15
N GLU A 266 4.22 13.36 2.35
CA GLU A 266 5.19 12.73 1.45
C GLU A 266 5.05 11.21 1.46
N ALA A 267 4.93 10.60 2.64
CA ALA A 267 4.79 9.16 2.79
C ALA A 267 3.50 8.65 2.12
N THR A 268 2.39 9.35 2.34
CA THR A 268 1.09 9.01 1.72
C THR A 268 1.17 9.16 0.19
N TYR A 269 1.75 10.25 -0.30
CA TYR A 269 1.89 10.49 -1.74
C TYR A 269 2.81 9.46 -2.41
N GLN A 270 3.96 9.17 -1.81
CA GLN A 270 4.90 8.15 -2.31
C GLN A 270 4.27 6.76 -2.31
N ALA A 271 3.45 6.42 -1.30
CA ALA A 271 2.70 5.18 -1.29
C ALA A 271 1.72 5.11 -2.47
N MET A 272 1.00 6.19 -2.76
CA MET A 272 0.08 6.26 -3.92
C MET A 272 0.82 6.10 -5.25
N VAL A 273 1.96 6.78 -5.42
CA VAL A 273 2.81 6.70 -6.61
C VAL A 273 3.38 5.28 -6.79
N LEU A 274 3.98 4.71 -5.75
CA LEU A 274 4.58 3.38 -5.81
C LEU A 274 3.54 2.28 -6.02
N GLY A 275 2.40 2.36 -5.33
CA GLY A 275 1.28 1.44 -5.48
C GLY A 275 0.75 1.42 -6.92
N LEU A 276 0.50 2.60 -7.51
CA LEU A 276 0.04 2.69 -8.89
C LEU A 276 1.10 2.20 -9.89
N ARG A 277 2.35 2.64 -9.72
CA ARG A 277 3.46 2.23 -10.59
C ARG A 277 3.57 0.71 -10.63
N ASP A 278 3.64 0.08 -9.46
CA ASP A 278 3.81 -1.37 -9.39
C ASP A 278 2.58 -2.12 -9.88
N TYR A 279 1.36 -1.63 -9.61
CA TYR A 279 0.14 -2.24 -10.15
C TYR A 279 0.14 -2.25 -11.67
N VAL A 280 0.56 -1.15 -12.31
CA VAL A 280 0.63 -1.02 -13.77
C VAL A 280 1.76 -1.85 -14.35
N GLU A 281 2.97 -1.75 -13.81
CA GLU A 281 4.16 -2.40 -14.39
C GLU A 281 4.15 -3.92 -14.16
N LYS A 282 3.79 -4.39 -12.96
CA LYS A 282 3.76 -5.84 -12.64
C LYS A 282 2.66 -6.56 -13.42
N ASN A 283 1.55 -5.88 -13.72
CA ASN A 283 0.48 -6.40 -14.59
C ASN A 283 0.66 -6.07 -16.07
N ARG A 284 1.70 -5.30 -16.44
CA ARG A 284 2.07 -4.96 -17.82
C ARG A 284 1.01 -4.16 -18.58
N PHE A 285 0.30 -3.27 -17.91
CA PHE A 285 -0.59 -2.33 -18.57
C PHE A 285 0.21 -1.29 -19.38
N ALA A 286 -0.31 -0.92 -20.56
CA ALA A 286 0.36 0.05 -21.44
C ALA A 286 0.46 1.45 -20.81
N GLY A 287 -0.47 1.79 -19.91
CA GLY A 287 -0.58 3.07 -19.22
C GLY A 287 -1.93 3.13 -18.50
N VAL A 288 -2.36 4.34 -18.15
CA VAL A 288 -3.66 4.58 -17.53
C VAL A 288 -4.51 5.57 -18.31
N ILE A 289 -5.82 5.41 -18.19
CA ILE A 289 -6.82 6.36 -18.69
C ILE A 289 -7.75 6.74 -17.54
N LEU A 290 -8.10 8.02 -17.43
CA LEU A 290 -9.02 8.48 -16.39
C LEU A 290 -9.95 9.60 -16.85
N GLY A 291 -11.07 9.74 -16.17
CA GLY A 291 -11.98 10.86 -16.36
C GLY A 291 -11.44 12.12 -15.69
N MET A 292 -11.29 13.20 -16.46
CA MET A 292 -10.84 14.49 -15.95
C MET A 292 -12.04 15.41 -15.75
N SER A 293 -12.50 15.55 -14.50
CA SER A 293 -13.70 16.33 -14.15
C SER A 293 -13.43 17.81 -13.90
N GLY A 294 -12.16 18.19 -13.72
CA GLY A 294 -11.79 19.53 -13.21
C GLY A 294 -11.98 19.66 -11.69
N GLY A 295 -12.31 18.57 -11.01
CA GLY A 295 -12.34 18.47 -9.55
C GLY A 295 -11.01 18.01 -8.95
N VAL A 296 -10.89 18.15 -7.62
CA VAL A 296 -9.64 17.87 -6.90
C VAL A 296 -9.20 16.41 -6.99
N ASP A 297 -10.13 15.46 -6.97
CA ASP A 297 -9.81 14.03 -6.93
C ASP A 297 -9.25 13.53 -8.27
N SER A 298 -9.84 13.96 -9.39
CA SER A 298 -9.31 13.62 -10.72
C SER A 298 -7.98 14.32 -10.99
N ALA A 299 -7.81 15.57 -10.54
CA ALA A 299 -6.55 16.29 -10.64
C ALA A 299 -5.40 15.59 -9.91
N ILE A 300 -5.57 15.24 -8.62
CA ILE A 300 -4.50 14.54 -7.89
C ILE A 300 -4.26 13.13 -8.45
N SER A 301 -5.31 12.42 -8.88
CA SER A 301 -5.17 11.09 -9.48
C SER A 301 -4.37 11.14 -10.78
N ALA A 302 -4.62 12.13 -11.64
CA ALA A 302 -3.84 12.37 -12.85
C ALA A 302 -2.38 12.69 -12.52
N THR A 303 -2.13 13.58 -11.56
CA THR A 303 -0.78 13.96 -11.14
C THR A 303 0.01 12.76 -10.60
N VAL A 304 -0.61 11.94 -9.75
CA VAL A 304 -0.01 10.70 -9.23
C VAL A 304 0.29 9.72 -10.35
N ALA A 305 -0.60 9.58 -11.32
CA ALA A 305 -0.38 8.75 -12.50
C ALA A 305 0.82 9.21 -13.33
N VAL A 306 0.97 10.52 -13.53
CA VAL A 306 2.11 11.09 -14.25
C VAL A 306 3.40 10.88 -13.46
N ASP A 307 3.40 11.11 -12.15
CA ASP A 307 4.57 10.88 -11.30
C ASP A 307 4.97 9.39 -11.25
N ALA A 308 4.00 8.48 -11.31
CA ALA A 308 4.22 7.05 -11.34
C ALA A 308 4.79 6.56 -12.67
N LEU A 309 4.20 6.99 -13.79
CA LEU A 309 4.37 6.33 -15.10
C LEU A 309 5.09 7.19 -16.15
N GLY A 310 5.05 8.51 -16.01
CA GLY A 310 5.39 9.45 -17.07
C GLY A 310 4.15 9.90 -17.84
N ALA A 311 4.17 11.14 -18.33
CA ALA A 311 3.00 11.77 -18.94
C ALA A 311 2.55 11.11 -20.26
N ASP A 312 3.48 10.48 -20.98
CA ASP A 312 3.24 9.74 -22.22
C ASP A 312 2.35 8.49 -22.03
N ARG A 313 2.24 7.99 -20.80
CA ARG A 313 1.43 6.82 -20.43
C ARG A 313 0.16 7.20 -19.68
N VAL A 314 -0.20 8.47 -19.63
CA VAL A 314 -1.42 8.97 -18.97
C VAL A 314 -2.32 9.64 -19.99
N HIS A 315 -3.57 9.16 -20.08
CA HIS A 315 -4.59 9.73 -20.94
C HIS A 315 -5.77 10.24 -20.09
N CYS A 316 -5.93 11.56 -20.05
CA CYS A 316 -7.06 12.24 -19.44
C CYS A 316 -8.21 12.37 -20.44
N VAL A 317 -9.44 12.13 -20.02
CA VAL A 317 -10.64 12.30 -20.87
C VAL A 317 -11.66 13.16 -20.16
N MET A 318 -11.94 14.35 -20.72
CA MET A 318 -13.08 15.15 -20.31
C MET A 318 -14.35 14.59 -20.92
N MET A 319 -15.42 14.51 -20.13
CA MET A 319 -16.70 13.96 -20.57
C MET A 319 -17.86 14.89 -20.22
N PRO A 320 -17.96 16.06 -20.91
CA PRO A 320 -18.93 17.09 -20.57
C PRO A 320 -20.37 16.65 -20.80
N SER A 321 -21.23 17.08 -19.90
CA SER A 321 -22.69 17.09 -20.07
C SER A 321 -23.16 18.53 -20.36
N PRO A 322 -24.45 18.74 -20.68
CA PRO A 322 -25.02 20.09 -20.76
C PRO A 322 -24.95 20.90 -19.44
N TYR A 323 -24.71 20.25 -18.30
CA TYR A 323 -24.59 20.88 -16.99
C TYR A 323 -23.15 21.20 -16.59
N THR A 324 -22.16 20.69 -17.33
CA THR A 324 -20.74 20.88 -17.01
C THR A 324 -20.35 22.34 -17.17
N SER A 325 -19.75 22.92 -16.13
CA SER A 325 -19.39 24.34 -16.14
C SER A 325 -18.17 24.60 -17.03
N ARG A 326 -18.09 25.83 -17.56
CA ARG A 326 -16.92 26.27 -18.31
C ARG A 326 -15.65 26.23 -17.46
N GLU A 327 -15.76 26.59 -16.18
CA GLU A 327 -14.64 26.58 -15.24
C GLU A 327 -14.07 25.17 -15.04
N SER A 328 -14.93 24.14 -14.92
CA SER A 328 -14.50 22.75 -14.80
C SER A 328 -13.75 22.26 -16.05
N LEU A 329 -14.15 22.70 -17.25
CA LEU A 329 -13.43 22.37 -18.49
C LEU A 329 -12.07 23.08 -18.58
N GLU A 330 -12.01 24.36 -18.21
CA GLU A 330 -10.76 25.12 -18.16
C GLU A 330 -9.78 24.54 -17.14
N ASP A 331 -10.27 24.19 -15.94
CA ASP A 331 -9.46 23.59 -14.87
C ASP A 331 -8.90 22.21 -15.26
N ALA A 332 -9.72 21.37 -15.89
CA ALA A 332 -9.30 20.07 -16.38
C ALA A 332 -8.21 20.18 -17.44
N ALA A 333 -8.36 21.13 -18.38
CA ALA A 333 -7.38 21.40 -19.42
C ALA A 333 -6.08 21.98 -18.86
N GLU A 334 -6.15 22.99 -17.98
CA GLU A 334 -4.97 23.59 -17.33
C GLU A 334 -4.21 22.53 -16.53
N CYS A 335 -4.89 21.71 -15.74
CA CYS A 335 -4.23 20.68 -14.95
C CYS A 335 -3.52 19.63 -15.84
N ALA A 336 -4.17 19.17 -16.92
CA ALA A 336 -3.54 18.24 -17.86
C ALA A 336 -2.32 18.86 -18.58
N GLU A 337 -2.40 20.14 -18.94
CA GLU A 337 -1.26 20.89 -19.52
C GLU A 337 -0.10 20.98 -18.53
N LEU A 338 -0.36 21.35 -17.28
CA LEU A 338 0.66 21.50 -16.23
C LEU A 338 1.40 20.18 -15.94
N ILE A 339 0.72 19.04 -15.98
CA ILE A 339 1.33 17.72 -15.81
C ILE A 339 1.87 17.13 -17.13
N GLY A 340 1.65 17.80 -18.26
CA GLY A 340 2.07 17.36 -19.59
C GLY A 340 1.32 16.14 -20.14
N ALA A 341 0.17 15.79 -19.58
CA ALA A 341 -0.60 14.61 -19.99
C ALA A 341 -1.49 14.91 -21.21
N ARG A 342 -1.73 13.88 -22.03
CA ARG A 342 -2.71 13.97 -23.12
C ARG A 342 -4.11 14.16 -22.54
N ILE A 343 -4.86 15.10 -23.09
CA ILE A 343 -6.29 15.27 -22.78
C ILE A 343 -7.14 15.28 -24.05
N ASP A 344 -8.21 14.48 -24.06
CA ASP A 344 -9.24 14.48 -25.09
C ASP A 344 -10.61 14.80 -24.49
N SER A 345 -11.56 15.26 -25.31
CA SER A 345 -12.93 15.57 -24.88
C SER A 345 -13.95 14.77 -25.65
N ILE A 346 -14.85 14.09 -24.94
CA ILE A 346 -15.93 13.27 -25.51
C ILE A 346 -17.24 13.61 -24.79
N ALA A 347 -18.09 14.41 -25.42
CA ALA A 347 -19.38 14.80 -24.82
C ALA A 347 -20.31 13.58 -24.62
N ILE A 348 -20.98 13.52 -23.47
CA ILE A 348 -21.91 12.42 -23.13
C ILE A 348 -23.37 12.74 -23.48
N GLU A 349 -23.67 13.96 -23.92
CA GLU A 349 -25.01 14.39 -24.31
C GLU A 349 -25.69 13.43 -25.32
N PRO A 350 -25.01 12.89 -26.35
CA PRO A 350 -25.64 11.92 -27.26
C PRO A 350 -26.08 10.63 -26.54
N ALA A 351 -25.29 10.14 -25.59
CA ALA A 351 -25.63 8.97 -24.79
C ALA A 351 -26.80 9.27 -23.84
N MET A 352 -26.83 10.47 -23.24
CA MET A 352 -27.93 10.92 -22.40
C MET A 352 -29.25 10.94 -23.18
N LYS A 353 -29.28 11.56 -24.37
CA LYS A 353 -30.47 11.60 -25.24
C LYS A 353 -30.93 10.21 -25.67
N ALA A 354 -29.99 9.30 -25.93
CA ALA A 354 -30.33 7.92 -26.25
C ALA A 354 -31.04 7.22 -25.08
N TYR A 355 -30.51 7.34 -23.86
CA TYR A 355 -31.17 6.77 -22.67
C TYR A 355 -32.51 7.41 -22.37
N GLU A 356 -32.61 8.74 -22.48
CA GLU A 356 -33.87 9.48 -22.33
C GLU A 356 -34.92 8.94 -23.31
N SER A 357 -34.58 8.79 -24.59
CA SER A 357 -35.48 8.25 -25.60
C SER A 357 -35.88 6.80 -25.32
N MET A 358 -34.94 5.96 -24.89
CA MET A 358 -35.19 4.55 -24.57
C MET A 358 -36.11 4.38 -23.36
N LEU A 359 -35.98 5.24 -22.35
CA LEU A 359 -36.68 5.12 -21.07
C LEU A 359 -37.94 5.99 -20.97
N ALA A 360 -38.13 6.94 -21.89
CA ALA A 360 -39.28 7.87 -21.90
C ALA A 360 -40.66 7.19 -21.68
N PRO A 361 -41.01 6.08 -22.34
CA PRO A 361 -42.30 5.42 -22.11
C PRO A 361 -42.46 4.87 -20.69
N PHE A 362 -41.34 4.49 -20.04
CA PHE A 362 -41.33 3.90 -18.70
C PHE A 362 -41.25 4.94 -17.59
N PHE A 363 -40.68 6.12 -17.87
CA PHE A 363 -40.57 7.23 -16.92
C PHE A 363 -41.73 8.24 -17.02
N ALA A 364 -42.67 8.02 -17.94
CA ALA A 364 -43.81 8.90 -18.16
C ALA A 364 -44.56 9.22 -16.84
N GLY A 365 -44.71 10.53 -16.55
CA GLY A 365 -45.40 11.02 -15.35
C GLY A 365 -44.59 10.96 -14.06
N ARG A 366 -43.26 10.76 -14.13
CA ARG A 366 -42.33 10.90 -13.00
C ARG A 366 -41.41 12.09 -13.22
N ASP A 367 -41.12 12.80 -12.13
CA ASP A 367 -40.15 13.89 -12.14
C ASP A 367 -38.72 13.31 -12.14
N PRO A 368 -37.73 14.00 -12.77
CA PRO A 368 -36.33 13.59 -12.72
C PRO A 368 -35.80 13.50 -11.29
N ASP A 369 -34.98 12.49 -11.01
CA ASP A 369 -34.36 12.26 -9.71
C ASP A 369 -32.89 11.79 -9.85
N ILE A 370 -32.37 11.10 -8.83
CA ILE A 370 -31.01 10.54 -8.85
C ILE A 370 -30.77 9.56 -10.02
N THR A 371 -31.83 9.07 -10.65
CA THR A 371 -31.78 8.16 -11.80
C THR A 371 -31.09 8.81 -13.00
N GLU A 372 -31.51 10.01 -13.39
CA GLU A 372 -30.92 10.77 -14.50
C GLU A 372 -29.48 11.20 -14.19
N GLU A 373 -29.20 11.60 -12.95
CA GLU A 373 -27.85 11.90 -12.47
C GLU A 373 -26.92 10.67 -12.62
N ASN A 374 -27.38 9.49 -12.19
CA ASN A 374 -26.62 8.25 -12.27
C ASN A 374 -26.40 7.76 -13.72
N LEU A 375 -27.34 8.02 -14.64
CA LEU A 375 -27.17 7.67 -16.05
C LEU A 375 -26.00 8.42 -16.69
N GLN A 376 -25.78 9.69 -16.32
CA GLN A 376 -24.62 10.46 -16.76
C GLN A 376 -23.32 9.81 -16.29
N SER A 377 -23.21 9.48 -15.00
CA SER A 377 -22.04 8.81 -14.43
C SER A 377 -21.74 7.47 -15.13
N ARG A 378 -22.77 6.67 -15.42
CA ARG A 378 -22.63 5.40 -16.14
C ARG A 378 -22.19 5.58 -17.60
N ALA A 379 -22.69 6.61 -18.29
CA ALA A 379 -22.24 6.93 -19.65
C ALA A 379 -20.73 7.27 -19.67
N ARG A 380 -20.24 7.99 -18.66
CA ARG A 380 -18.81 8.29 -18.49
C ARG A 380 -18.00 7.01 -18.24
N GLY A 381 -18.44 6.18 -17.30
CA GLY A 381 -17.80 4.90 -17.01
C GLY A 381 -17.69 4.00 -18.25
N MET A 382 -18.79 3.85 -19.00
CA MET A 382 -18.80 3.08 -20.25
C MET A 382 -17.87 3.64 -21.31
N THR A 383 -17.76 4.96 -21.43
CA THR A 383 -16.86 5.63 -22.38
C THR A 383 -15.39 5.31 -22.05
N LEU A 384 -14.99 5.45 -20.78
CA LEU A 384 -13.62 5.12 -20.34
C LEU A 384 -13.30 3.63 -20.53
N MET A 385 -14.23 2.74 -20.18
CA MET A 385 -14.05 1.30 -20.37
C MET A 385 -13.91 0.95 -21.85
N ALA A 386 -14.72 1.55 -22.75
CA ALA A 386 -14.60 1.32 -24.19
C ALA A 386 -13.23 1.73 -24.75
N LEU A 387 -12.70 2.88 -24.30
CA LEU A 387 -11.35 3.33 -24.67
C LEU A 387 -10.28 2.39 -24.11
N SER A 388 -10.41 1.99 -22.84
CA SER A 388 -9.52 1.01 -22.20
C SER A 388 -9.48 -0.30 -22.97
N ASN A 389 -10.64 -0.87 -23.32
CA ASN A 389 -10.70 -2.11 -24.11
C ASN A 389 -10.07 -1.96 -25.51
N LYS A 390 -10.16 -0.78 -26.11
CA LYS A 390 -9.64 -0.54 -27.46
C LYS A 390 -8.12 -0.36 -27.47
N PHE A 391 -7.56 0.30 -26.45
CA PHE A 391 -6.18 0.78 -26.44
C PHE A 391 -5.29 0.15 -25.35
N GLY A 392 -5.84 -0.66 -24.44
CA GLY A 392 -5.09 -1.43 -23.45
C GLY A 392 -4.62 -0.66 -22.22
N ALA A 393 -4.96 0.63 -22.08
CA ALA A 393 -4.72 1.39 -20.87
C ALA A 393 -5.72 1.00 -19.77
N MET A 394 -5.28 0.93 -18.51
CA MET A 394 -6.16 0.64 -17.37
C MET A 394 -6.97 1.87 -16.98
N VAL A 395 -8.28 1.70 -16.75
CA VAL A 395 -9.09 2.80 -16.18
C VAL A 395 -8.68 3.03 -14.73
N LEU A 396 -8.27 4.25 -14.37
CA LEU A 396 -8.00 4.67 -13.00
C LEU A 396 -9.23 5.38 -12.42
N SER A 397 -9.84 4.80 -11.39
CA SER A 397 -10.95 5.43 -10.67
C SER A 397 -10.42 6.50 -9.71
N THR A 398 -11.22 7.56 -9.51
CA THR A 398 -10.82 8.76 -8.77
C THR A 398 -11.63 8.95 -7.48
N GLY A 399 -12.41 7.94 -7.06
CA GLY A 399 -13.21 8.03 -5.84
C GLY A 399 -12.34 7.96 -4.58
N ASN A 400 -12.56 8.89 -3.65
CA ASN A 400 -11.82 8.98 -2.38
C ASN A 400 -12.50 8.19 -1.23
N LYS A 401 -11.80 8.05 -0.10
CA LYS A 401 -12.29 7.28 1.05
C LYS A 401 -13.56 7.87 1.64
N SER A 402 -13.72 9.19 1.66
CA SER A 402 -14.91 9.86 2.19
C SER A 402 -16.15 9.51 1.37
N GLU A 403 -16.07 9.63 0.04
CA GLU A 403 -17.12 9.29 -0.90
C GLU A 403 -17.51 7.81 -0.83
N MET A 404 -16.51 6.91 -0.84
CA MET A 404 -16.73 5.47 -0.72
C MET A 404 -17.32 5.09 0.65
N SER A 405 -16.95 5.81 1.71
CA SER A 405 -17.49 5.58 3.06
C SER A 405 -18.99 5.79 3.08
N VAL A 406 -19.48 6.94 2.63
CA VAL A 406 -20.91 7.27 2.72
C VAL A 406 -21.71 6.88 1.47
N GLY A 407 -21.06 6.24 0.51
CA GLY A 407 -21.68 5.75 -0.73
C GLY A 407 -22.10 6.87 -1.67
N TYR A 408 -21.44 8.03 -1.60
CA TYR A 408 -21.61 9.16 -2.50
C TYR A 408 -20.86 8.87 -3.82
N ALA A 409 -21.37 7.85 -4.52
CA ALA A 409 -20.74 7.22 -5.67
C ALA A 409 -21.76 6.45 -6.49
N THR A 410 -21.53 6.32 -7.79
CA THR A 410 -22.40 5.60 -8.72
C THR A 410 -21.78 4.26 -9.10
N LEU A 411 -22.45 3.16 -8.76
CA LEU A 411 -22.08 1.84 -9.27
C LEU A 411 -22.11 1.84 -10.79
N TYR A 412 -21.01 1.35 -11.37
CA TYR A 412 -20.75 1.31 -12.81
C TYR A 412 -20.65 2.70 -13.47
N GLY A 413 -20.49 3.75 -12.68
CA GLY A 413 -20.20 5.11 -13.12
C GLY A 413 -18.80 5.52 -12.68
N ASP A 414 -18.71 6.47 -11.74
CA ASP A 414 -17.44 6.95 -11.15
C ASP A 414 -16.64 5.85 -10.43
N MET A 415 -17.29 4.77 -10.00
CA MET A 415 -16.62 3.60 -9.42
C MET A 415 -15.92 2.71 -10.46
N CYS A 416 -16.12 2.92 -11.77
CA CYS A 416 -15.47 2.13 -12.80
C CYS A 416 -13.95 2.34 -12.79
N GLY A 417 -13.20 1.26 -12.71
CA GLY A 417 -11.74 1.28 -12.74
C GLY A 417 -11.14 -0.10 -12.54
N GLY A 418 -9.88 -0.26 -12.94
CA GLY A 418 -9.03 -1.38 -12.55
C GLY A 418 -8.28 -1.13 -11.24
N TYR A 419 -8.09 0.13 -10.87
CA TYR A 419 -7.40 0.54 -9.65
C TYR A 419 -7.88 1.93 -9.18
N SER A 420 -7.68 2.26 -7.91
CA SER A 420 -7.88 3.62 -7.36
C SER A 420 -6.73 4.03 -6.44
N VAL A 421 -6.09 5.16 -6.73
CA VAL A 421 -5.05 5.74 -5.86
C VAL A 421 -5.63 6.48 -4.65
N LEU A 422 -6.93 6.77 -4.65
CA LEU A 422 -7.60 7.51 -3.59
C LEU A 422 -8.51 6.65 -2.71
N LYS A 423 -8.59 5.34 -3.00
CA LYS A 423 -9.49 4.39 -2.31
C LYS A 423 -9.46 4.55 -0.79
N ASP A 424 -8.28 4.78 -0.24
CA ASP A 424 -8.05 4.86 1.20
C ASP A 424 -7.58 6.25 1.68
N VAL A 425 -7.81 7.31 0.89
CA VAL A 425 -7.45 8.70 1.23
C VAL A 425 -8.70 9.53 1.50
N TYR A 426 -8.83 10.11 2.70
CA TYR A 426 -9.93 11.03 3.04
C TYR A 426 -9.83 12.36 2.27
N LYS A 427 -10.97 13.01 2.00
CA LYS A 427 -11.05 14.25 1.20
C LYS A 427 -10.18 15.37 1.77
N THR A 428 -10.17 15.54 3.09
CA THR A 428 -9.30 16.49 3.79
C THR A 428 -7.81 16.24 3.49
N MET A 429 -7.39 14.97 3.45
CA MET A 429 -6.03 14.59 3.04
C MET A 429 -5.81 14.82 1.55
N VAL A 430 -6.79 14.59 0.67
CA VAL A 430 -6.68 14.92 -0.77
C VAL A 430 -6.27 16.38 -0.97
N TYR A 431 -6.93 17.33 -0.29
CA TYR A 431 -6.55 18.75 -0.38
C TYR A 431 -5.14 19.03 0.15
N ARG A 432 -4.74 18.40 1.27
CA ARG A 432 -3.36 18.51 1.82
C ARG A 432 -2.33 18.00 0.82
N LEU A 433 -2.56 16.84 0.20
CA LEU A 433 -1.68 16.23 -0.78
C LEU A 433 -1.54 17.08 -2.04
N CYS A 434 -2.63 17.70 -2.52
CA CYS A 434 -2.55 18.62 -3.66
C CYS A 434 -1.66 19.84 -3.37
N ARG A 435 -1.84 20.46 -2.20
CA ARG A 435 -1.01 21.60 -1.77
C ARG A 435 0.44 21.17 -1.62
N TRP A 436 0.67 20.08 -0.89
CA TRP A 436 2.00 19.51 -0.70
C TRP A 436 2.69 19.20 -2.04
N ARG A 437 1.98 18.57 -2.99
CA ARG A 437 2.54 18.24 -4.31
C ARG A 437 2.80 19.46 -5.20
N ASN A 438 2.06 20.55 -5.04
CA ASN A 438 2.37 21.80 -5.73
C ASN A 438 3.68 22.43 -5.22
N ASP A 439 3.97 22.25 -3.93
CA ASP A 439 5.16 22.81 -3.27
C ASP A 439 6.39 21.87 -3.34
N ASN A 440 6.19 20.58 -3.65
CA ASN A 440 7.23 19.56 -3.58
C ASN A 440 7.25 18.68 -4.83
N LEU A 441 8.45 18.25 -5.25
CA LEU A 441 8.62 17.17 -6.21
C LEU A 441 9.16 15.94 -5.47
N PRO A 442 8.33 14.90 -5.22
CA PRO A 442 8.80 13.69 -4.55
C PRO A 442 9.95 13.06 -5.33
N THR A 443 11.03 12.65 -4.65
CA THR A 443 12.14 12.07 -5.41
C THR A 443 11.74 10.70 -6.00
N GLY A 444 12.10 10.49 -7.27
CA GLY A 444 11.64 9.36 -8.08
C GLY A 444 10.33 9.60 -8.85
N ALA A 445 9.69 10.77 -8.69
CA ALA A 445 8.57 11.20 -9.52
C ALA A 445 9.01 11.47 -10.96
N ARG A 446 8.16 11.10 -11.93
CA ARG A 446 8.37 11.31 -13.37
C ARG A 446 7.68 12.57 -13.91
N GLY A 447 6.81 13.20 -13.13
CA GLY A 447 6.12 14.42 -13.52
C GLY A 447 6.96 15.68 -13.34
N PRO A 448 6.44 16.83 -13.79
CA PRO A 448 7.16 18.09 -13.73
C PRO A 448 7.26 18.64 -12.30
N ALA A 449 8.29 19.46 -12.08
CA ALA A 449 8.46 20.25 -10.86
C ALA A 449 7.51 21.48 -10.86
N GLY A 450 7.23 21.99 -9.66
CA GLY A 450 6.41 23.18 -9.46
C GLY A 450 4.91 22.91 -9.40
N ARG A 451 4.11 23.96 -9.62
CA ARG A 451 2.65 23.91 -9.53
C ARG A 451 2.08 23.04 -10.65
N VAL A 452 1.46 21.93 -10.27
CA VAL A 452 0.86 20.93 -11.18
C VAL A 452 -0.66 20.86 -11.10
N ILE A 453 -1.24 21.39 -10.01
CA ILE A 453 -2.69 21.44 -9.78
C ILE A 453 -3.12 22.92 -9.67
N PRO A 454 -4.06 23.39 -10.51
CA PRO A 454 -4.55 24.77 -10.48
C PRO A 454 -5.14 25.18 -9.11
N GLU A 455 -4.90 26.42 -8.68
CA GLU A 455 -5.39 26.92 -7.37
C GLU A 455 -6.93 26.98 -7.31
N ARG A 456 -7.60 27.22 -8.44
CA ARG A 456 -9.07 27.24 -8.50
C ARG A 456 -9.66 25.87 -8.13
N ILE A 457 -9.01 24.76 -8.51
CA ILE A 457 -9.41 23.40 -8.09
C ILE A 457 -9.34 23.23 -6.56
N LEU A 458 -8.41 23.91 -5.89
CA LEU A 458 -8.19 23.81 -4.45
C LEU A 458 -9.09 24.73 -3.61
N THR A 459 -9.75 25.70 -4.25
CA THR A 459 -10.52 26.75 -3.56
C THR A 459 -12.01 26.74 -3.91
N LYS A 460 -12.41 26.17 -5.05
CA LYS A 460 -13.82 26.00 -5.41
C LYS A 460 -14.49 24.90 -4.58
N ALA A 461 -15.81 25.03 -4.44
CA ALA A 461 -16.61 24.00 -3.76
C ALA A 461 -16.60 22.68 -4.56
N PRO A 462 -16.47 21.52 -3.88
CA PRO A 462 -16.50 20.23 -4.55
C PRO A 462 -17.91 19.90 -5.07
N THR A 463 -17.97 19.31 -6.26
CA THR A 463 -19.21 19.03 -6.99
C THR A 463 -19.03 17.92 -8.02
N ALA A 464 -20.09 17.15 -8.26
CA ALA A 464 -20.19 16.15 -9.33
C ALA A 464 -20.79 16.69 -10.64
N GLU A 465 -21.34 17.93 -10.65
CA GLU A 465 -21.98 18.59 -11.80
C GLU A 465 -22.96 17.69 -12.60
N LEU A 466 -23.82 16.95 -11.89
CA LEU A 466 -24.86 16.09 -12.47
C LEU A 466 -26.19 16.83 -12.68
N LYS A 467 -26.36 17.98 -12.01
CA LYS A 467 -27.50 18.90 -12.16
C LYS A 467 -27.05 20.37 -11.96
N PRO A 468 -27.87 21.36 -12.35
CA PRO A 468 -27.52 22.78 -12.21
C PRO A 468 -27.21 23.18 -10.75
N ASN A 469 -26.10 23.92 -10.56
CA ASN A 469 -25.66 24.49 -9.28
C ASN A 469 -25.44 23.48 -8.13
N GLN A 470 -25.14 22.22 -8.46
CA GLN A 470 -24.91 21.16 -7.47
C GLN A 470 -23.63 21.40 -6.66
N THR A 471 -23.68 21.10 -5.36
CA THR A 471 -22.50 20.94 -4.51
C THR A 471 -22.59 19.66 -3.68
N ASP A 472 -21.47 19.11 -3.22
CA ASP A 472 -21.50 17.90 -2.38
C ASP A 472 -22.20 18.14 -1.03
N GLN A 473 -22.17 19.39 -0.56
CA GLN A 473 -22.83 19.83 0.67
C GLN A 473 -24.37 19.85 0.56
N ASP A 474 -24.93 19.69 -0.64
CA ASP A 474 -26.36 19.48 -0.83
C ASP A 474 -26.82 18.16 -0.15
N THR A 475 -25.91 17.20 0.02
CA THR A 475 -26.19 15.88 0.60
C THR A 475 -25.34 15.59 1.85
N LEU A 476 -24.08 16.02 1.86
CA LEU A 476 -23.09 15.69 2.88
C LEU A 476 -22.88 16.84 3.88
N PRO A 477 -22.47 16.55 5.13
CA PRO A 477 -21.88 17.59 5.97
C PRO A 477 -20.55 18.08 5.36
N PRO A 478 -20.02 19.24 5.81
CA PRO A 478 -18.67 19.69 5.45
C PRO A 478 -17.63 18.59 5.63
N TYR A 479 -16.64 18.51 4.72
CA TYR A 479 -15.71 17.39 4.69
C TYR A 479 -14.80 17.28 5.92
N ASP A 480 -14.48 18.40 6.58
CA ASP A 480 -13.75 18.41 7.85
C ASP A 480 -14.55 17.74 8.98
N GLU A 481 -15.84 18.04 9.09
CA GLU A 481 -16.74 17.36 10.03
C GLU A 481 -16.97 15.90 9.63
N LEU A 482 -17.22 15.64 8.34
CA LEU A 482 -17.47 14.30 7.81
C LEU A 482 -16.28 13.36 8.06
N ASP A 483 -15.07 13.79 7.70
CA ASP A 483 -13.88 12.97 7.77
C ASP A 483 -13.52 12.66 9.23
N ASP A 484 -13.64 13.62 10.16
CA ASP A 484 -13.39 13.34 11.60
C ASP A 484 -14.39 12.32 12.18
N ILE A 485 -15.68 12.42 11.81
CA ILE A 485 -16.69 11.42 12.19
C ILE A 485 -16.34 10.06 11.58
N LEU A 486 -15.95 10.00 10.31
CA LEU A 486 -15.58 8.76 9.64
C LEU A 486 -14.31 8.14 10.21
N GLU A 487 -13.29 8.94 10.56
CA GLU A 487 -12.09 8.44 11.25
C GLU A 487 -12.47 7.84 12.62
N CYS A 488 -13.36 8.49 13.37
CA CYS A 488 -13.87 7.92 14.62
C CYS A 488 -14.62 6.59 14.42
N LEU A 489 -15.51 6.51 13.43
CA LEU A 489 -16.34 5.33 13.16
C LEU A 489 -15.55 4.16 12.55
N VAL A 490 -14.60 4.45 11.65
CA VAL A 490 -13.91 3.43 10.82
C VAL A 490 -12.55 3.08 11.39
N GLU A 491 -11.74 4.10 11.69
CA GLU A 491 -10.37 3.90 12.16
C GLU A 491 -10.31 3.59 13.63
N ASN A 492 -11.24 4.11 14.45
CA ASN A 492 -11.17 4.01 15.92
C ASN A 492 -12.27 3.16 16.57
N ASP A 493 -13.27 2.68 15.80
CA ASP A 493 -14.44 1.93 16.30
C ASP A 493 -15.21 2.63 17.43
N LEU A 494 -15.23 3.97 17.44
CA LEU A 494 -15.97 4.71 18.47
C LEU A 494 -17.48 4.58 18.28
N SER A 495 -18.20 4.49 19.39
CA SER A 495 -19.66 4.54 19.43
C SER A 495 -20.20 5.95 19.13
N ILE A 496 -21.47 6.04 18.75
CA ILE A 496 -22.16 7.32 18.52
C ILE A 496 -22.04 8.24 19.75
N ALA A 497 -22.21 7.70 20.96
CA ALA A 497 -22.12 8.47 22.19
C ALA A 497 -20.71 9.05 22.43
N GLU A 498 -19.66 8.26 22.15
CA GLU A 498 -18.28 8.73 22.26
C GLU A 498 -17.96 9.83 21.24
N ILE A 499 -18.49 9.72 20.02
CA ILE A 499 -18.29 10.73 18.97
C ILE A 499 -19.04 12.03 19.32
N VAL A 500 -20.25 11.93 19.86
CA VAL A 500 -20.99 13.11 20.37
C VAL A 500 -20.25 13.76 21.54
N ALA A 501 -19.66 12.97 22.44
CA ALA A 501 -18.86 13.48 23.54
C ALA A 501 -17.59 14.22 23.08
N ARG A 502 -17.12 13.97 21.85
CA ARG A 502 -16.01 14.72 21.21
C ARG A 502 -16.44 16.06 20.61
N GLY A 503 -17.74 16.38 20.60
CA GLY A 503 -18.27 17.68 20.18
C GLY A 503 -19.11 17.67 18.90
N HIS A 504 -19.34 16.50 18.29
CA HIS A 504 -20.18 16.39 17.08
C HIS A 504 -21.67 16.40 17.39
N GLY A 505 -22.47 16.97 16.49
CA GLY A 505 -23.93 16.93 16.58
C GLY A 505 -24.46 15.52 16.41
N ARG A 506 -25.25 15.03 17.37
CA ARG A 506 -25.80 13.66 17.36
C ARG A 506 -26.52 13.30 16.05
N GLU A 507 -27.36 14.20 15.55
CA GLU A 507 -28.08 13.99 14.29
C GLU A 507 -27.13 13.78 13.10
N THR A 508 -26.05 14.56 13.02
CA THR A 508 -25.03 14.42 11.98
C THR A 508 -24.32 13.07 12.10
N VAL A 509 -23.89 12.68 13.30
CA VAL A 509 -23.21 11.39 13.54
C VAL A 509 -24.11 10.21 13.14
N GLU A 510 -25.37 10.22 13.58
CA GLU A 510 -26.35 9.19 13.23
C GLU A 510 -26.66 9.15 11.73
N ARG A 511 -26.66 10.31 11.05
CA ARG A 511 -26.80 10.39 9.60
C ARG A 511 -25.59 9.78 8.89
N VAL A 512 -24.38 10.17 9.25
CA VAL A 512 -23.13 9.65 8.65
C VAL A 512 -23.00 8.15 8.87
N TRP A 513 -23.27 7.66 10.08
CA TRP A 513 -23.27 6.23 10.38
C TRP A 513 -24.28 5.46 9.53
N ARG A 514 -25.50 5.99 9.34
CA ARG A 514 -26.50 5.36 8.46
C ARG A 514 -26.05 5.29 7.01
N MET A 515 -25.39 6.34 6.51
CA MET A 515 -24.84 6.35 5.15
C MET A 515 -23.70 5.34 5.02
N LEU A 516 -22.82 5.29 6.02
CA LEU A 516 -21.70 4.35 6.08
C LEU A 516 -22.17 2.89 5.99
N ASP A 517 -23.14 2.50 6.81
CA ASP A 517 -23.67 1.13 6.83
C ASP A 517 -24.35 0.75 5.49
N ARG A 518 -25.23 1.62 4.97
CA ARG A 518 -25.96 1.38 3.70
C ARG A 518 -25.05 1.27 2.48
N ALA A 519 -23.86 1.86 2.52
CA ALA A 519 -22.93 1.89 1.40
C ALA A 519 -22.09 0.61 1.25
N GLU A 520 -22.24 -0.39 2.14
CA GLU A 520 -21.45 -1.63 2.13
C GLU A 520 -21.52 -2.37 0.79
N TYR A 521 -22.71 -2.48 0.17
CA TYR A 521 -22.85 -3.17 -1.12
C TYR A 521 -22.11 -2.49 -2.28
N LYS A 522 -21.91 -1.16 -2.20
CA LYS A 522 -21.13 -0.41 -3.19
C LYS A 522 -19.65 -0.69 -2.98
N ARG A 523 -19.15 -0.55 -1.75
CA ARG A 523 -17.73 -0.76 -1.41
C ARG A 523 -17.22 -2.16 -1.76
N ARG A 524 -18.07 -3.18 -1.63
CA ARG A 524 -17.75 -4.56 -2.02
C ARG A 524 -17.47 -4.75 -3.52
N GLN A 525 -17.85 -3.77 -4.34
CA GLN A 525 -17.63 -3.74 -5.80
C GLN A 525 -16.66 -2.64 -6.23
N ALA A 526 -16.09 -1.88 -5.28
CA ALA A 526 -15.07 -0.89 -5.60
C ALA A 526 -13.80 -1.58 -6.10
N PRO A 527 -13.05 -0.97 -7.03
CA PRO A 527 -11.79 -1.53 -7.50
C PRO A 527 -10.78 -1.66 -6.34
N PRO A 528 -9.73 -2.48 -6.51
CA PRO A 528 -8.59 -2.44 -5.60
C PRO A 528 -7.96 -1.05 -5.62
N GLY A 529 -7.23 -0.72 -4.57
CA GLY A 529 -6.57 0.57 -4.45
C GLY A 529 -5.59 0.59 -3.30
N VAL A 530 -4.71 1.58 -3.31
CA VAL A 530 -3.66 1.69 -2.31
C VAL A 530 -4.25 1.91 -0.92
N LYS A 531 -3.85 1.08 0.04
CA LYS A 531 -4.09 1.24 1.47
C LYS A 531 -3.02 2.13 2.08
N VAL A 532 -3.45 3.16 2.80
CA VAL A 532 -2.54 4.09 3.51
C VAL A 532 -2.92 4.28 4.98
N THR A 533 -4.16 3.96 5.35
CA THR A 533 -4.67 4.07 6.73
C THR A 533 -4.52 2.76 7.49
N ARG A 534 -4.91 2.79 8.77
CA ARG A 534 -4.91 1.61 9.63
C ARG A 534 -6.00 0.62 9.23
N ARG A 535 -7.17 1.10 8.80
CA ARG A 535 -8.31 0.27 8.42
C ARG A 535 -8.89 0.66 7.07
N SER A 536 -8.54 -0.13 6.06
CA SER A 536 -9.12 0.01 4.73
C SER A 536 -10.48 -0.69 4.61
N PHE A 537 -11.28 -0.28 3.63
CA PHE A 537 -12.49 -1.00 3.24
C PHE A 537 -12.11 -2.24 2.42
N GLY A 538 -12.02 -3.39 3.10
CA GLY A 538 -11.56 -4.65 2.52
C GLY A 538 -11.29 -5.70 3.59
N LYS A 539 -10.08 -6.29 3.57
CA LYS A 539 -9.68 -7.34 4.52
C LYS A 539 -9.67 -6.87 5.97
N ASP A 540 -9.35 -5.58 6.23
CA ASP A 540 -9.33 -4.98 7.57
C ASP A 540 -10.72 -4.80 8.20
N ARG A 541 -11.74 -4.51 7.38
CA ARG A 541 -13.10 -4.19 7.82
C ARG A 541 -14.13 -5.03 7.07
N ARG A 542 -14.54 -6.15 7.67
CA ARG A 542 -15.45 -7.14 7.06
C ARG A 542 -16.88 -6.96 7.61
N TYR A 543 -17.73 -6.23 6.90
CA TYR A 543 -19.12 -6.00 7.29
C TYR A 543 -20.12 -6.77 6.41
N PRO A 544 -21.27 -7.22 6.96
CA PRO A 544 -22.32 -7.84 6.16
C PRO A 544 -23.04 -6.80 5.29
N ILE A 545 -23.38 -7.17 4.05
CA ILE A 545 -24.24 -6.33 3.19
C ILE A 545 -25.69 -6.37 3.71
N THR A 546 -26.21 -7.57 3.96
CA THR A 546 -27.55 -7.76 4.51
C THR A 546 -27.47 -7.64 6.03
N SER A 547 -27.85 -6.46 6.55
CA SER A 547 -27.70 -6.13 7.97
C SER A 547 -28.95 -5.44 8.51
N GLY A 548 -29.38 -5.86 9.70
CA GLY A 548 -30.38 -5.15 10.51
C GLY A 548 -29.77 -4.12 11.46
N PHE A 549 -28.44 -3.97 11.48
CA PHE A 549 -27.71 -3.19 12.49
C PHE A 549 -28.21 -1.75 12.63
N LEU A 550 -28.67 -1.15 11.53
CA LEU A 550 -29.29 0.18 11.50
C LEU A 550 -30.50 0.35 12.41
N SER A 551 -31.20 -0.72 12.78
CA SER A 551 -32.34 -0.62 13.70
C SER A 551 -31.91 -0.30 15.13
N LEU A 552 -30.68 -0.62 15.52
CA LEU A 552 -30.19 -0.42 16.89
C LEU A 552 -29.94 1.04 17.25
N ALA A 553 -29.58 1.91 16.29
CA ALA A 553 -29.42 3.34 16.59
C ALA A 553 -30.75 4.09 16.73
N LYS A 554 -31.90 3.44 16.53
CA LYS A 554 -33.19 4.04 16.90
C LYS A 554 -33.52 3.86 18.38
N GLU A 555 -32.79 2.99 19.08
CA GLU A 555 -33.13 2.53 20.44
C GLU A 555 -32.19 3.05 21.54
N GLY A 556 -31.18 3.88 21.22
CA GLY A 556 -30.26 4.52 22.18
C GLY A 556 -29.77 5.89 21.71
#